data_AF-A0A8I1SDT9-F1
#
_entry.id   AF-A0A8I1SDT9-F1
#
_cell.length_a   1.000
_cell.length_b   1.000
_cell.length_c   1.000
_cell.angle_alpha   90.00
_cell.angle_beta   90.00
_cell.angle_gamma   90.00
#
_symmetry.space_group_name_H-M   'P 1'
#
loop_
_entity.id
_entity.type
_entity.pdbx_description
1 polymer ?
#
loop_
_entity_poly.entity_id
_entity_poly.type
_entity_poly.pdbx_seq_one_letter_code
_entity_poly.pdbx_strand_id
1 'polypeptide(L)'
;MKTVFLTPLAAAAALLIGTAASAQETFKVAYIDPLSGPFANVGELMLTHTQYAIEDINAKGGVLKGTKLQLLQFDSKLSAQESQSALQAAIDQGAKAIVTGGSGSSVVTALVQAAARHNQRNPGKEILVLNHSSIDPELTGKACSFWHFQFEANTAMKMKAIANYIKKQPDIKKVYLLNQDYAHGKQWAHYGREMVGLARPDIQFVGEALHPIGRVKDFAPYVAKVKSSEADSVITGNWGQDMTLLLKAAGDAGYNLRYFNHSAGSIPGTVLAVSQAKQGQLTWVAEWHPGQADTPKVDALAKAYKAKTGKDFLAPRIEMTPRFLAAAINKAQSTDPVKVARALEDLTLESVVGPVRMRGEDHQLLLPQVVNTIAPVDGKAVKVGWEGTNYGFRTDAAYTGNELAQGTDCKMARP
;
A
#
# COMPACT_ATOMS: atom_id res chain seq x y z
N MET A 1 -47.49 -65.47 51.21
CA MET A 1 -47.21 -65.46 49.76
C MET A 1 -46.54 -64.15 49.39
N LYS A 2 -45.52 -64.23 48.52
CA LYS A 2 -44.80 -63.15 47.83
C LYS A 2 -43.54 -62.58 48.51
N THR A 3 -42.48 -63.38 48.35
CA THR A 3 -41.07 -63.04 48.05
C THR A 3 -40.77 -61.58 47.68
N VAL A 4 -39.82 -61.00 48.42
CA VAL A 4 -39.12 -59.73 48.09
C VAL A 4 -37.79 -60.10 47.41
N PHE A 5 -37.62 -59.68 46.16
CA PHE A 5 -36.36 -59.78 45.43
C PHE A 5 -35.51 -58.52 45.66
N LEU A 6 -34.25 -58.72 46.04
CA LEU A 6 -33.20 -57.70 46.06
C LEU A 6 -32.62 -57.56 44.65
N THR A 7 -32.58 -56.35 44.12
CA THR A 7 -31.81 -55.97 42.93
C THR A 7 -30.78 -54.91 43.31
N PRO A 8 -29.49 -55.06 42.95
CA PRO A 8 -28.47 -54.06 43.28
C PRO A 8 -28.51 -52.93 42.25
N LEU A 9 -28.56 -51.69 42.74
CA LEU A 9 -28.46 -50.48 41.93
C LEU A 9 -26.97 -50.21 41.64
N ALA A 10 -26.51 -50.57 40.44
CA ALA A 10 -25.19 -50.19 39.95
C ALA A 10 -25.24 -48.74 39.41
N ALA A 11 -24.65 -47.80 40.15
CA ALA A 11 -24.51 -46.41 39.75
C ALA A 11 -23.36 -46.25 38.74
N ALA A 12 -23.70 -46.11 37.45
CA ALA A 12 -22.77 -45.65 36.43
C ALA A 12 -22.87 -44.11 36.29
N ALA A 13 -22.04 -43.38 37.03
CA ALA A 13 -21.84 -41.96 36.83
C ALA A 13 -20.94 -41.74 35.60
N ALA A 14 -21.56 -41.59 34.42
CA ALA A 14 -20.85 -41.16 33.23
C ALA A 14 -20.42 -39.69 33.38
N LEU A 15 -19.11 -39.48 33.50
CA LEU A 15 -18.45 -38.18 33.41
C LEU A 15 -18.75 -37.53 32.04
N LEU A 16 -19.74 -36.64 32.01
CA LEU A 16 -19.89 -35.64 30.96
C LEU A 16 -18.76 -34.60 31.13
N ILE A 17 -17.56 -34.93 30.65
CA ILE A 17 -16.55 -33.92 30.33
C ILE A 17 -17.05 -33.23 29.06
N GLY A 18 -17.98 -32.30 29.24
CA GLY A 18 -18.32 -31.33 28.22
C GLY A 18 -17.07 -30.49 27.95
N THR A 19 -16.37 -30.79 26.87
CA THR A 19 -15.44 -29.84 26.29
C THR A 19 -16.29 -28.65 25.84
N ALA A 20 -16.31 -27.59 26.64
CA ALA A 20 -16.78 -26.30 26.17
C ALA A 20 -15.92 -25.96 24.95
N ALA A 21 -16.50 -26.13 23.76
CA ALA A 21 -15.93 -25.57 22.54
C ALA A 21 -15.95 -24.06 22.74
N SER A 22 -14.85 -23.51 23.27
CA SER A 22 -14.65 -22.06 23.35
C SER A 22 -14.88 -21.53 21.94
N ALA A 23 -15.91 -20.71 21.76
CA ALA A 23 -16.12 -20.02 20.50
C ALA A 23 -14.80 -19.37 20.12
N GLN A 24 -14.24 -19.78 18.97
CA GLN A 24 -12.93 -19.32 18.55
C GLN A 24 -13.02 -17.81 18.36
N GLU A 25 -12.32 -17.05 19.20
CA GLU A 25 -12.37 -15.60 19.16
C GLU A 25 -11.92 -15.10 17.77
N THR A 26 -12.62 -14.10 17.24
CA THR A 26 -12.26 -13.46 15.97
C THR A 26 -11.87 -12.00 16.18
N PHE A 27 -10.77 -11.61 15.54
CA PHE A 27 -10.37 -10.22 15.40
C PHE A 27 -10.81 -9.72 14.01
N LYS A 28 -11.84 -8.87 13.98
CA LYS A 28 -12.40 -8.38 12.71
C LYS A 28 -11.57 -7.20 12.19
N VAL A 29 -11.16 -7.34 10.93
CA VAL A 29 -10.41 -6.35 10.15
C VAL A 29 -11.30 -5.93 8.98
N ALA A 30 -11.56 -4.65 8.82
CA ALA A 30 -12.30 -4.13 7.67
C ALA A 30 -11.33 -3.71 6.56
N TYR A 31 -11.58 -4.15 5.33
CA TYR A 31 -10.96 -3.60 4.14
C TYR A 31 -11.87 -2.54 3.53
N ILE A 32 -11.40 -1.31 3.41
CA ILE A 32 -12.16 -0.18 2.87
C ILE A 32 -11.33 0.48 1.77
N ASP A 33 -11.65 0.16 0.52
CA ASP A 33 -10.93 0.61 -0.69
C ASP A 33 -11.86 0.48 -1.92
N PRO A 34 -11.51 0.99 -3.12
CA PRO A 34 -12.45 1.03 -4.24
C PRO A 34 -12.62 -0.36 -4.87
N LEU A 35 -13.82 -0.92 -4.77
CA LEU A 35 -14.19 -2.21 -5.36
C LEU A 35 -15.17 -2.06 -6.53
N SER A 36 -15.53 -0.81 -6.87
CA SER A 36 -16.29 -0.47 -8.06
C SER A 36 -15.77 0.80 -8.73
N GLY A 37 -16.28 1.08 -9.93
CA GLY A 37 -15.87 2.25 -10.71
C GLY A 37 -14.52 2.10 -11.41
N PRO A 38 -13.93 3.20 -11.90
CA PRO A 38 -12.77 3.17 -12.81
C PRO A 38 -11.47 2.67 -12.18
N PHE A 39 -11.42 2.53 -10.86
CA PHE A 39 -10.25 2.07 -10.11
C PHE A 39 -10.49 0.76 -9.34
N ALA A 40 -11.59 0.05 -9.63
CA ALA A 40 -11.93 -1.23 -8.98
C ALA A 40 -10.79 -2.26 -9.09
N ASN A 41 -10.16 -2.34 -10.26
CA ASN A 41 -9.04 -3.25 -10.50
C ASN A 41 -7.85 -3.02 -9.55
N VAL A 42 -7.62 -1.77 -9.14
CA VAL A 42 -6.59 -1.42 -8.16
C VAL A 42 -6.98 -1.94 -6.78
N GLY A 43 -8.22 -1.66 -6.33
CA GLY A 43 -8.68 -2.15 -5.03
C GLY A 43 -8.82 -3.67 -4.95
N GLU A 44 -9.22 -4.35 -6.02
CA GLU A 44 -9.27 -5.82 -6.06
C GLU A 44 -7.88 -6.46 -5.94
N LEU A 45 -6.87 -5.87 -6.58
CA LEU A 45 -5.48 -6.31 -6.47
C LEU A 45 -5.00 -6.21 -5.01
N MET A 46 -5.27 -5.08 -4.36
CA MET A 46 -4.88 -4.81 -2.98
C MET A 46 -5.65 -5.68 -1.98
N LEU A 47 -6.94 -5.92 -2.25
CA LEU A 47 -7.78 -6.85 -1.49
C LEU A 47 -7.21 -8.27 -1.54
N THR A 48 -6.81 -8.75 -2.72
CA THR A 48 -6.24 -10.10 -2.89
C THR A 48 -4.96 -10.28 -2.07
N HIS A 49 -4.08 -9.27 -2.03
CA HIS A 49 -2.86 -9.31 -1.18
C HIS A 49 -3.22 -9.36 0.31
N THR A 50 -4.20 -8.55 0.74
CA THR A 50 -4.66 -8.50 2.14
C THR A 50 -5.30 -9.84 2.56
N GLN A 51 -6.16 -10.40 1.71
CA GLN A 51 -6.80 -11.70 1.91
C GLN A 51 -5.75 -12.81 2.03
N TYR A 52 -4.79 -12.86 1.10
CA TYR A 52 -3.72 -13.86 1.14
C TYR A 52 -2.94 -13.81 2.46
N ALA A 53 -2.54 -12.61 2.92
CA ALA A 53 -1.81 -12.48 4.18
C ALA A 53 -2.64 -12.95 5.38
N ILE A 54 -3.92 -12.57 5.45
CA ILE A 54 -4.84 -12.99 6.52
C ILE A 54 -5.07 -14.50 6.51
N GLU A 55 -5.26 -15.11 5.34
CA GLU A 55 -5.41 -16.56 5.19
C GLU A 55 -4.15 -17.30 5.63
N ASP A 56 -2.96 -16.83 5.24
CA ASP A 56 -1.68 -17.42 5.66
C ASP A 56 -1.47 -17.31 7.18
N ILE A 57 -1.77 -16.16 7.77
CA ILE A 57 -1.73 -15.95 9.23
C ILE A 57 -2.67 -16.95 9.93
N ASN A 58 -3.91 -17.07 9.45
CA ASN A 58 -4.90 -17.97 10.02
C ASN A 58 -4.51 -19.44 9.86
N ALA A 59 -3.98 -19.84 8.70
CA ALA A 59 -3.50 -21.20 8.45
C ALA A 59 -2.33 -21.57 9.38
N LYS A 60 -1.51 -20.60 9.76
CA LYS A 60 -0.40 -20.76 10.71
C LYS A 60 -0.81 -20.68 12.19
N GLY A 61 -2.11 -20.80 12.47
CA GLY A 61 -2.64 -20.83 13.83
C GLY A 61 -3.40 -19.56 14.22
N GLY A 62 -3.25 -18.45 13.51
CA GLY A 62 -3.87 -17.17 13.84
C GLY A 62 -3.00 -16.33 14.78
N VAL A 63 -3.64 -15.45 15.56
CA VAL A 63 -3.01 -14.59 16.57
C VAL A 63 -3.44 -15.03 17.97
N LEU A 64 -2.81 -14.54 19.04
CA LEU A 64 -3.19 -14.75 20.45
C LEU A 64 -3.86 -16.08 20.78
N LYS A 65 -3.06 -17.12 20.98
CA LYS A 65 -3.57 -18.45 21.39
C LYS A 65 -4.66 -19.02 20.46
N GLY A 66 -4.70 -18.59 19.18
CA GLY A 66 -5.57 -19.18 18.16
C GLY A 66 -6.70 -18.29 17.65
N THR A 67 -6.84 -17.06 18.13
CA THR A 67 -7.76 -16.05 17.58
C THR A 67 -7.55 -15.89 16.07
N LYS A 68 -8.63 -15.95 15.27
CA LYS A 68 -8.54 -15.79 13.82
C LYS A 68 -8.78 -14.34 13.39
N LEU A 69 -8.08 -13.89 12.36
CA LEU A 69 -8.38 -12.62 11.69
C LEU A 69 -9.53 -12.84 10.71
N GLN A 70 -10.60 -12.04 10.83
CA GLN A 70 -11.73 -12.07 9.90
C GLN A 70 -11.74 -10.81 9.05
N LEU A 71 -11.65 -10.94 7.73
CA LEU A 71 -11.69 -9.80 6.81
C LEU A 71 -13.14 -9.48 6.42
N LEU A 72 -13.61 -8.28 6.76
CA LEU A 72 -14.82 -7.67 6.25
C LEU A 72 -14.45 -6.79 5.04
N GLN A 73 -15.30 -6.71 4.03
CA GLN A 73 -14.97 -6.00 2.78
C GLN A 73 -16.03 -4.95 2.50
N PHE A 74 -15.59 -3.72 2.24
CA PHE A 74 -16.48 -2.60 1.96
C PHE A 74 -15.95 -1.79 0.78
N ASP A 75 -16.85 -1.46 -0.13
CA ASP A 75 -16.53 -0.62 -1.29
C ASP A 75 -16.53 0.86 -0.90
N SER A 76 -15.37 1.50 -1.00
CA SER A 76 -15.22 2.94 -0.79
C SER A 76 -15.80 3.79 -1.92
N LYS A 77 -16.02 3.20 -3.11
CA LYS A 77 -16.38 3.91 -4.36
C LYS A 77 -15.48 5.11 -4.66
N LEU A 78 -14.25 5.11 -4.16
CA LEU A 78 -13.31 6.24 -4.23
C LEU A 78 -13.88 7.55 -3.66
N SER A 79 -14.76 7.46 -2.66
CA SER A 79 -15.48 8.59 -2.07
C SER A 79 -15.25 8.68 -0.57
N ALA A 80 -15.01 9.90 -0.07
CA ALA A 80 -14.91 10.17 1.36
C ALA A 80 -16.21 9.84 2.10
N GLN A 81 -17.37 10.13 1.49
CA GLN A 81 -18.67 9.87 2.10
C GLN A 81 -18.94 8.38 2.22
N GLU A 82 -18.74 7.62 1.15
CA GLU A 82 -18.96 6.17 1.14
C GLU A 82 -17.97 5.46 2.07
N SER A 83 -16.72 5.94 2.15
CA SER A 83 -15.73 5.42 3.11
C SER A 83 -16.12 5.65 4.56
N GLN A 84 -16.76 6.78 4.89
CA GLN A 84 -17.28 7.04 6.23
C GLN A 84 -18.48 6.16 6.57
N SER A 85 -19.38 5.94 5.61
CA SER A 85 -20.48 4.98 5.77
C SER A 85 -19.96 3.54 5.96
N ALA A 86 -18.94 3.15 5.18
CA ALA A 86 -18.27 1.86 5.30
C ALA A 86 -17.58 1.70 6.66
N LEU A 87 -16.93 2.75 7.16
CA LEU A 87 -16.36 2.78 8.50
C LEU A 87 -17.41 2.52 9.57
N GLN A 88 -18.56 3.20 9.50
CA GLN A 88 -19.64 2.98 10.45
C GLN A 88 -20.16 1.54 10.40
N ALA A 89 -20.41 1.02 9.20
CA ALA A 89 -20.87 -0.36 9.02
C ALA A 89 -19.83 -1.40 9.52
N ALA A 90 -18.53 -1.12 9.37
CA ALA A 90 -17.47 -1.95 9.91
C ALA A 90 -17.45 -1.93 11.44
N ILE A 91 -17.59 -0.76 12.05
CA ILE A 91 -17.68 -0.59 13.51
C ILE A 91 -18.91 -1.32 14.06
N ASP A 92 -20.07 -1.18 13.42
CA ASP A 92 -21.31 -1.85 13.82
C ASP A 92 -21.18 -3.38 13.74
N GLN A 93 -20.37 -3.88 12.81
CA GLN A 93 -20.02 -5.30 12.71
C GLN A 93 -18.90 -5.73 13.67
N GLY A 94 -18.34 -4.82 14.47
CA GLY A 94 -17.32 -5.10 15.48
C GLY A 94 -15.88 -5.14 14.95
N ALA A 95 -15.59 -4.46 13.84
CA ALA A 95 -14.22 -4.28 13.36
C ALA A 95 -13.37 -3.53 14.41
N LYS A 96 -12.14 -3.99 14.62
CA LYS A 96 -11.14 -3.37 15.51
C LYS A 96 -9.98 -2.72 14.77
N ALA A 97 -9.83 -3.05 13.48
CA ALA A 97 -8.86 -2.42 12.59
C ALA A 97 -9.47 -2.26 11.20
N ILE A 98 -8.96 -1.27 10.47
CA ILE A 98 -9.24 -1.02 9.07
C ILE A 98 -7.93 -1.15 8.31
N VAL A 99 -7.96 -1.83 7.17
CA VAL A 99 -6.91 -1.82 6.15
C VAL A 99 -7.44 -1.00 4.99
N THR A 100 -6.71 0.04 4.60
CA THR A 100 -7.11 1.00 3.56
C THR A 100 -5.88 1.61 2.89
N GLY A 101 -6.05 2.32 1.78
CA GLY A 101 -4.97 3.07 1.16
C GLY A 101 -5.19 3.30 -0.33
N GLY A 102 -5.82 2.34 -0.98
CA GLY A 102 -6.13 2.32 -2.41
C GLY A 102 -7.16 3.38 -2.84
N SER A 103 -7.91 3.98 -1.92
CA SER A 103 -8.83 5.08 -2.26
C SER A 103 -8.16 6.43 -2.53
N GLY A 104 -6.83 6.53 -2.34
CA GLY A 104 -6.06 7.75 -2.53
C GLY A 104 -6.12 8.72 -1.34
N SER A 105 -5.11 9.60 -1.27
CA SER A 105 -4.80 10.42 -0.09
C SER A 105 -5.94 11.27 0.45
N SER A 106 -6.77 11.88 -0.40
CA SER A 106 -7.91 12.68 0.08
C SER A 106 -8.97 11.85 0.80
N VAL A 107 -9.27 10.64 0.29
CA VAL A 107 -10.27 9.75 0.88
C VAL A 107 -9.74 9.13 2.17
N VAL A 108 -8.49 8.66 2.15
CA VAL A 108 -7.85 8.06 3.33
C VAL A 108 -7.69 9.07 4.46
N THR A 109 -7.33 10.33 4.15
CA THR A 109 -7.29 11.40 5.15
C THR A 109 -8.64 11.63 5.83
N ALA A 110 -9.72 11.69 5.04
CA ALA A 110 -11.06 11.81 5.61
C ALA A 110 -11.45 10.61 6.48
N LEU A 111 -11.05 9.40 6.09
CA LEU A 111 -11.28 8.17 6.84
C LEU A 111 -10.50 8.14 8.17
N VAL A 112 -9.23 8.55 8.16
CA VAL A 112 -8.40 8.69 9.37
C VAL A 112 -9.02 9.69 10.34
N GLN A 113 -9.46 10.85 9.85
CA GLN A 113 -10.13 11.85 10.67
C GLN A 113 -11.47 11.35 11.24
N ALA A 114 -12.23 10.57 10.47
CA ALA A 114 -13.48 9.99 10.94
C ALA A 114 -13.24 8.94 12.05
N ALA A 115 -12.25 8.05 11.86
CA ALA A 115 -11.83 7.09 12.88
C ALA A 115 -11.33 7.77 14.15
N ALA A 116 -10.51 8.82 14.02
CA ALA A 116 -10.03 9.59 15.18
C ALA A 116 -11.19 10.23 15.98
N ARG A 117 -12.18 10.81 15.30
CA ARG A 117 -13.39 11.36 15.94
C ARG A 117 -14.23 10.26 16.61
N HIS A 118 -14.35 9.09 15.99
CA HIS A 118 -15.02 7.94 16.59
C HIS A 118 -14.32 7.51 17.89
N ASN A 119 -13.00 7.34 17.85
CA ASN A 119 -12.20 6.90 19.00
C ASN A 119 -12.28 7.90 20.15
N GLN A 120 -12.23 9.21 19.86
CA GLN A 120 -12.40 10.26 20.87
C GLN A 120 -13.76 10.20 21.59
N ARG A 121 -14.83 9.83 20.86
CA ARG A 121 -16.20 9.79 21.40
C ARG A 121 -16.55 8.46 22.06
N ASN A 122 -15.79 7.40 21.79
CA ASN A 122 -16.10 6.04 22.23
C ASN A 122 -14.89 5.35 22.89
N PRO A 123 -14.46 5.80 24.09
CA PRO A 123 -13.41 5.11 24.85
C PRO A 123 -13.74 3.62 25.04
N GLY A 124 -12.75 2.75 24.80
CA GLY A 124 -12.87 1.29 24.84
C GLY A 124 -13.48 0.64 23.59
N LYS A 125 -13.81 1.42 22.56
CA LYS A 125 -14.30 0.94 21.25
C LYS A 125 -13.51 1.52 20.09
N GLU A 126 -12.23 1.76 20.32
CA GLU A 126 -11.35 2.40 19.35
C GLU A 126 -11.08 1.50 18.15
N ILE A 127 -10.73 2.10 17.01
CA ILE A 127 -10.40 1.40 15.78
C ILE A 127 -9.07 1.89 15.23
N LEU A 128 -8.23 0.96 14.79
CA LEU A 128 -6.97 1.26 14.13
C LEU A 128 -7.18 1.47 12.63
N VAL A 129 -6.42 2.38 12.04
CA VAL A 129 -6.35 2.61 10.59
C VAL A 129 -4.97 2.23 10.10
N LEU A 130 -4.89 1.13 9.35
CA LEU A 130 -3.68 0.58 8.76
C LEU A 130 -3.64 0.99 7.28
N ASN A 131 -2.89 2.04 6.98
CA ASN A 131 -2.78 2.63 5.66
C ASN A 131 -1.66 1.96 4.85
N HIS A 132 -2.02 1.13 3.87
CA HIS A 132 -1.03 0.40 3.07
C HIS A 132 -0.57 1.11 1.79
N SER A 133 -1.31 2.08 1.25
CA SER A 133 -1.03 2.67 -0.09
C SER A 133 -1.19 4.18 -0.21
N SER A 134 -1.87 4.87 0.71
CA SER A 134 -1.92 6.33 0.64
C SER A 134 -0.61 6.89 1.19
N ILE A 135 0.01 7.78 0.43
CA ILE A 135 1.35 8.28 0.72
C ILE A 135 1.37 9.76 1.10
N ASP A 136 0.24 10.28 1.63
CA ASP A 136 0.15 11.67 2.08
C ASP A 136 1.15 11.92 3.23
N PRO A 137 2.15 12.81 3.05
CA PRO A 137 3.12 13.09 4.12
C PRO A 137 2.48 13.66 5.38
N GLU A 138 1.36 14.40 5.25
CA GLU A 138 0.69 15.04 6.38
C GLU A 138 0.09 14.02 7.35
N LEU A 139 -0.28 12.82 6.89
CA LEU A 139 -0.77 11.74 7.76
C LEU A 139 0.30 11.21 8.73
N THR A 140 1.57 11.49 8.45
CA THR A 140 2.72 11.22 9.32
C THR A 140 3.43 12.52 9.74
N GLY A 141 2.76 13.66 9.54
CA GLY A 141 3.21 15.01 9.88
C GLY A 141 2.13 15.72 10.68
N LYS A 142 1.71 16.92 10.25
CA LYS A 142 0.77 17.77 11.00
C LYS A 142 -0.58 17.13 11.28
N ALA A 143 -1.03 16.21 10.42
CA ALA A 143 -2.30 15.51 10.55
C ALA A 143 -2.13 14.09 11.12
N CYS A 144 -0.99 13.78 11.73
CA CYS A 144 -0.76 12.48 12.33
C CYS A 144 -1.75 12.16 13.44
N SER A 145 -2.02 10.86 13.60
CA SER A 145 -2.98 10.33 14.58
C SER A 145 -2.41 9.07 15.21
N PHE A 146 -2.57 8.93 16.53
CA PHE A 146 -2.17 7.70 17.23
C PHE A 146 -2.87 6.44 16.70
N TRP A 147 -4.02 6.62 16.07
CA TRP A 147 -4.82 5.53 15.53
C TRP A 147 -4.45 5.15 14.10
N HIS A 148 -3.59 5.92 13.43
CA HIS A 148 -3.18 5.69 12.06
C HIS A 148 -1.73 5.19 11.99
N PHE A 149 -1.49 4.20 11.14
CA PHE A 149 -0.17 3.65 10.87
C PHE A 149 0.01 3.53 9.36
N GLN A 150 1.11 4.08 8.83
CA GLN A 150 1.40 4.11 7.40
C GLN A 150 2.47 3.08 7.03
N PHE A 151 2.09 2.13 6.19
CA PHE A 151 2.92 0.99 5.77
C PHE A 151 3.62 1.21 4.42
N GLU A 152 3.49 2.40 3.82
CA GLU A 152 4.23 2.80 2.62
C GLU A 152 5.08 4.05 2.88
N ALA A 153 6.23 4.16 2.22
CA ALA A 153 7.00 5.40 2.17
C ALA A 153 6.14 6.56 1.62
N ASN A 154 6.03 7.66 2.37
CA ASN A 154 5.25 8.82 1.94
C ASN A 154 5.85 9.52 0.71
N THR A 155 5.10 10.47 0.12
CA THR A 155 5.50 11.22 -1.08
C THR A 155 6.88 11.84 -0.96
N ALA A 156 7.22 12.42 0.19
CA ALA A 156 8.51 13.07 0.41
C ALA A 156 9.67 12.06 0.41
N MET A 157 9.50 10.90 1.07
CA MET A 157 10.50 9.82 1.05
C MET A 157 10.72 9.26 -0.36
N LYS A 158 9.63 8.98 -1.08
CA LYS A 158 9.69 8.48 -2.47
C LYS A 158 10.31 9.51 -3.42
N MET A 159 9.96 10.79 -3.28
CA MET A 159 10.51 11.84 -4.12
C MET A 159 11.99 12.10 -3.81
N LYS A 160 12.44 11.97 -2.55
CA LYS A 160 13.88 12.02 -2.22
C LYS A 160 14.66 10.92 -2.95
N ALA A 161 14.12 9.70 -3.04
CA ALA A 161 14.76 8.62 -3.79
C ALA A 161 14.88 8.96 -5.29
N ILE A 162 13.81 9.49 -5.89
CA ILE A 162 13.79 9.94 -7.29
C ILE A 162 14.76 11.09 -7.51
N ALA A 163 14.78 12.10 -6.64
CA ALA A 163 15.67 13.25 -6.74
C ALA A 163 17.15 12.83 -6.63
N ASN A 164 17.46 11.91 -5.71
CA ASN A 164 18.81 11.32 -5.59
C ASN A 164 19.24 10.57 -6.87
N TYR A 165 18.29 9.89 -7.53
CA TYR A 165 18.53 9.26 -8.83
C TYR A 165 18.75 10.30 -9.93
N ILE A 166 17.84 11.28 -10.09
CA ILE A 166 17.90 12.36 -11.10
C ILE A 166 19.17 13.19 -10.97
N LYS A 167 19.71 13.37 -9.75
CA LYS A 167 21.00 14.03 -9.52
C LYS A 167 22.14 13.44 -10.35
N LYS A 168 22.07 12.14 -10.66
CA LYS A 168 23.08 11.40 -11.44
C LYS A 168 22.76 11.31 -12.94
N GLN A 169 21.67 11.93 -13.40
CA GLN A 169 21.18 11.86 -14.78
C GLN A 169 21.40 13.20 -15.49
N PRO A 170 22.58 13.43 -16.11
CA PRO A 170 22.91 14.72 -16.72
C PRO A 170 22.08 15.04 -17.97
N ASP A 171 21.39 14.05 -18.53
CA ASP A 171 20.50 14.18 -19.69
C ASP A 171 19.16 14.83 -19.37
N ILE A 172 18.77 14.91 -18.10
CA ILE A 172 17.53 15.55 -17.65
C ILE A 172 17.76 17.06 -17.50
N LYS A 173 17.01 17.87 -18.25
CA LYS A 173 17.14 19.33 -18.31
C LYS A 173 15.82 20.08 -18.25
N LYS A 174 14.78 19.61 -18.92
CA LYS A 174 13.46 20.25 -19.01
C LYS A 174 12.39 19.31 -18.50
N VAL A 175 11.84 19.62 -17.33
CA VAL A 175 10.86 18.79 -16.63
C VAL A 175 9.48 19.41 -16.70
N TYR A 176 8.47 18.61 -17.06
CA TYR A 176 7.07 18.96 -16.95
C TYR A 176 6.40 18.23 -15.78
N LEU A 177 5.49 18.89 -15.08
CA LEU A 177 4.69 18.29 -14.00
C LEU A 177 3.28 17.99 -14.52
N LEU A 178 2.91 16.72 -14.69
CA LEU A 178 1.57 16.32 -15.15
C LEU A 178 0.96 15.34 -14.15
N ASN A 179 -0.06 15.79 -13.40
CA ASN A 179 -0.57 15.05 -12.25
C ASN A 179 -2.10 15.05 -12.18
N GLN A 180 -2.68 14.12 -11.44
CA GLN A 180 -4.12 14.10 -11.13
C GLN A 180 -4.49 15.23 -10.15
N ASP A 181 -5.64 15.88 -10.38
CA ASP A 181 -6.14 17.01 -9.57
C ASP A 181 -6.78 16.55 -8.25
N TYR A 182 -5.95 16.12 -7.31
CA TYR A 182 -6.31 15.86 -5.92
C TYR A 182 -5.07 15.93 -5.01
N ALA A 183 -5.19 15.63 -3.71
CA ALA A 183 -4.11 15.82 -2.73
C ALA A 183 -2.77 15.20 -3.17
N HIS A 184 -2.75 13.92 -3.56
CA HIS A 184 -1.52 13.22 -3.96
C HIS A 184 -0.89 13.84 -5.21
N GLY A 185 -1.65 14.11 -6.28
CA GLY A 185 -1.05 14.68 -7.48
C GLY A 185 -0.48 16.08 -7.27
N LYS A 186 -1.12 16.89 -6.43
CA LYS A 186 -0.60 18.21 -6.00
C LYS A 186 0.68 18.06 -5.17
N GLN A 187 0.71 17.10 -4.24
CA GLN A 187 1.89 16.81 -3.43
C GLN A 187 3.04 16.30 -4.30
N TRP A 188 2.77 15.37 -5.22
CA TRP A 188 3.79 14.81 -6.11
C TRP A 188 4.41 15.89 -7.01
N ALA A 189 3.59 16.82 -7.54
CA ALA A 189 4.08 17.99 -8.27
C ALA A 189 4.93 18.91 -7.38
N HIS A 190 4.43 19.24 -6.19
CA HIS A 190 5.10 20.14 -5.24
C HIS A 190 6.46 19.59 -4.79
N TYR A 191 6.49 18.38 -4.23
CA TYR A 191 7.73 17.72 -3.79
C TYR A 191 8.65 17.42 -4.96
N GLY A 192 8.10 17.09 -6.13
CA GLY A 192 8.87 16.91 -7.37
C GLY A 192 9.63 18.18 -7.74
N ARG A 193 8.94 19.32 -7.75
CA ARG A 193 9.56 20.62 -8.00
C ARG A 193 10.63 20.97 -6.97
N GLU A 194 10.29 20.83 -5.70
CA GLU A 194 11.17 21.18 -4.58
C GLU A 194 12.43 20.30 -4.55
N MET A 195 12.27 18.99 -4.40
CA MET A 195 13.39 18.09 -4.14
C MET A 195 14.28 17.89 -5.39
N VAL A 196 13.68 17.85 -6.59
CA VAL A 196 14.48 17.79 -7.82
C VAL A 196 15.18 19.12 -8.07
N GLY A 197 14.51 20.26 -7.83
CA GLY A 197 15.14 21.58 -7.95
C GLY A 197 16.30 21.78 -6.98
N LEU A 198 16.18 21.29 -5.74
CA LEU A 198 17.27 21.29 -4.76
C LEU A 198 18.44 20.39 -5.19
N ALA A 199 18.14 19.21 -5.74
CA ALA A 199 19.17 18.26 -6.17
C ALA A 199 19.87 18.70 -7.47
N ARG A 200 19.16 19.39 -8.36
CA ARG A 200 19.58 19.82 -9.70
C ARG A 200 19.02 21.22 -10.03
N PRO A 201 19.65 22.29 -9.50
CA PRO A 201 19.22 23.67 -9.77
C PRO A 201 19.30 24.08 -11.25
N ASP A 202 20.00 23.30 -12.09
CA ASP A 202 20.10 23.51 -13.53
C ASP A 202 18.88 23.00 -14.32
N ILE A 203 17.99 22.21 -13.70
CA ILE A 203 16.76 21.73 -14.35
C ILE A 203 15.74 22.87 -14.45
N GLN A 204 15.17 23.04 -15.64
CA GLN A 204 14.08 23.95 -15.91
C GLN A 204 12.74 23.23 -15.78
N PHE A 205 11.85 23.72 -14.92
CA PHE A 205 10.46 23.28 -14.88
C PHE A 205 9.65 24.03 -15.93
N VAL A 206 9.46 23.41 -17.11
CA VAL A 206 8.93 24.06 -18.31
C VAL A 206 7.40 24.06 -18.41
N GLY A 207 6.72 23.45 -17.44
CA GLY A 207 5.28 23.57 -17.32
C GLY A 207 4.67 22.67 -16.26
N GLU A 208 3.39 22.92 -16.00
CA GLU A 208 2.58 22.16 -15.05
C GLU A 208 1.15 22.05 -15.57
N ALA A 209 0.54 20.88 -15.36
CA ALA A 209 -0.88 20.68 -15.56
C ALA A 209 -1.43 19.67 -14.55
N LEU A 210 -2.63 19.95 -14.09
CA LEU A 210 -3.46 19.00 -13.37
C LEU A 210 -4.61 18.54 -14.26
N HIS A 211 -5.03 17.29 -14.13
CA HIS A 211 -6.20 16.77 -14.85
C HIS A 211 -7.17 16.07 -13.89
N PRO A 212 -8.48 16.05 -14.20
CA PRO A 212 -9.44 15.36 -13.35
C PRO A 212 -9.15 13.85 -13.26
N ILE A 213 -9.05 13.33 -12.04
CA ILE A 213 -8.78 11.91 -11.77
C ILE A 213 -9.87 10.99 -12.33
N GLY A 214 -9.49 9.97 -13.10
CA GLY A 214 -10.36 8.90 -13.61
C GLY A 214 -11.38 9.33 -14.68
N ARG A 215 -11.40 10.60 -15.07
CA ARG A 215 -12.36 11.15 -16.04
C ARG A 215 -11.78 11.37 -17.43
N VAL A 216 -10.47 11.56 -17.55
CA VAL A 216 -9.81 11.79 -18.83
C VAL A 216 -9.74 10.47 -19.60
N LYS A 217 -10.32 10.44 -20.80
CA LYS A 217 -10.28 9.28 -21.70
C LYS A 217 -9.28 9.45 -22.84
N ASP A 218 -8.99 10.69 -23.20
CA ASP A 218 -8.01 11.07 -24.20
C ASP A 218 -6.93 11.95 -23.57
N PHE A 219 -5.70 11.43 -23.52
CA PHE A 219 -4.53 12.14 -23.01
C PHE A 219 -3.72 12.85 -24.11
N ALA A 220 -4.09 12.73 -25.40
CA ALA A 220 -3.37 13.35 -26.50
C ALA A 220 -3.21 14.88 -26.35
N PRO A 221 -4.22 15.65 -25.88
CA PRO A 221 -4.05 17.09 -25.64
C PRO A 221 -3.01 17.41 -24.54
N TYR A 222 -2.94 16.58 -23.50
CA TYR A 222 -1.96 16.75 -22.42
C TYR A 222 -0.55 16.42 -22.92
N VAL A 223 -0.39 15.32 -23.68
CA VAL A 223 0.88 14.95 -24.31
C VAL A 223 1.35 16.04 -25.28
N ALA A 224 0.45 16.61 -26.09
CA ALA A 224 0.78 17.71 -26.99
C ALA A 224 1.29 18.94 -26.23
N LYS A 225 0.70 19.28 -25.08
CA LYS A 225 1.16 20.38 -24.22
C LYS A 225 2.54 20.10 -23.60
N VAL A 226 2.80 18.87 -23.17
CA VAL A 226 4.14 18.46 -22.69
C VAL A 226 5.16 18.62 -23.82
N LYS A 227 4.83 18.15 -25.02
CA LYS A 227 5.71 18.27 -26.20
C LYS A 227 5.97 19.73 -26.58
N SER A 228 4.96 20.59 -26.59
CA SER A 228 5.13 22.00 -26.95
C SER A 228 5.95 22.79 -25.93
N SER A 229 6.09 22.28 -24.70
CA SER A 229 6.99 22.82 -23.68
C SER A 229 8.45 22.38 -23.85
N GLU A 230 8.73 21.49 -24.80
CA GLU A 230 10.05 20.89 -25.04
C GLU A 230 10.62 20.10 -23.84
N ALA A 231 9.74 19.56 -22.99
CA ALA A 231 10.13 18.79 -21.82
C ALA A 231 10.74 17.44 -22.20
N ASP A 232 11.95 17.11 -21.74
CA ASP A 232 12.54 15.78 -21.91
C ASP A 232 11.98 14.75 -20.91
N SER A 233 11.46 15.22 -19.79
CA SER A 233 11.01 14.39 -18.69
C SER A 233 9.69 14.88 -18.08
N VAL A 234 8.94 13.94 -17.51
CA VAL A 234 7.68 14.20 -16.82
C VAL A 234 7.73 13.63 -15.40
N ILE A 235 7.50 14.47 -14.39
CA ILE A 235 7.21 13.99 -13.04
C ILE A 235 5.69 13.87 -12.91
N THR A 236 5.21 12.64 -12.72
CA THR A 236 3.79 12.32 -12.67
C THR A 236 3.46 11.34 -11.56
N GLY A 237 2.48 11.70 -10.74
CA GLY A 237 1.89 10.88 -9.70
C GLY A 237 0.67 10.10 -10.18
N ASN A 238 0.43 10.06 -11.50
CA ASN A 238 -0.71 9.34 -12.06
C ASN A 238 -0.65 7.85 -11.72
N TRP A 239 -1.82 7.27 -11.46
CA TRP A 239 -1.98 5.84 -11.21
C TRP A 239 -3.31 5.35 -11.78
N GLY A 240 -3.49 4.03 -11.79
CA GLY A 240 -4.65 3.38 -12.39
C GLY A 240 -4.76 3.70 -13.90
N GLN A 241 -6.00 3.81 -14.37
CA GLN A 241 -6.30 4.02 -15.79
C GLN A 241 -5.69 5.30 -16.37
N ASP A 242 -5.60 6.37 -15.59
CA ASP A 242 -5.02 7.64 -16.06
C ASP A 242 -3.54 7.48 -16.46
N MET A 243 -2.78 6.65 -15.74
CA MET A 243 -1.37 6.39 -16.08
C MET A 243 -1.27 5.56 -17.37
N THR A 244 -2.06 4.50 -17.49
CA THR A 244 -2.06 3.63 -18.67
C THR A 244 -2.45 4.41 -19.93
N LEU A 245 -3.47 5.27 -19.85
CA LEU A 245 -3.92 6.10 -20.98
C LEU A 245 -2.90 7.19 -21.34
N LEU A 246 -2.23 7.79 -20.34
CA LEU A 246 -1.14 8.74 -20.58
C LEU A 246 0.02 8.08 -21.34
N LEU A 247 0.47 6.91 -20.89
CA LEU A 247 1.56 6.17 -21.55
C LEU A 247 1.19 5.79 -22.98
N LYS A 248 -0.04 5.32 -23.20
CA LYS A 248 -0.55 5.01 -24.53
C LYS A 248 -0.54 6.23 -25.44
N ALA A 249 -1.11 7.35 -24.99
CA ALA A 249 -1.17 8.58 -25.80
C ALA A 249 0.22 9.11 -26.15
N ALA A 250 1.21 8.98 -25.26
CA ALA A 250 2.58 9.36 -25.53
C ALA A 250 3.27 8.45 -26.55
N GLY A 251 3.03 7.14 -26.44
CA GLY A 251 3.48 6.15 -27.43
C GLY A 251 2.88 6.40 -28.82
N ASP A 252 1.57 6.63 -28.90
CA ASP A 252 0.85 6.92 -30.15
C ASP A 252 1.36 8.23 -30.80
N ALA A 253 1.73 9.22 -29.98
CA ALA A 253 2.34 10.48 -30.43
C ALA A 253 3.82 10.35 -30.83
N GLY A 254 4.43 9.17 -30.65
CA GLY A 254 5.84 8.89 -30.94
C GLY A 254 6.81 9.69 -30.07
N TYR A 255 6.41 10.08 -28.86
CA TYR A 255 7.22 10.95 -28.02
C TYR A 255 8.01 10.20 -26.95
N ASN A 256 9.33 10.29 -27.01
CA ASN A 256 10.25 9.60 -26.11
C ASN A 256 10.46 10.38 -24.80
N LEU A 257 9.47 10.31 -23.89
CA LEU A 257 9.53 10.96 -22.58
C LEU A 257 10.06 10.03 -21.49
N ARG A 258 10.87 10.57 -20.58
CA ARG A 258 11.18 9.88 -19.32
C ARG A 258 10.16 10.27 -18.25
N TYR A 259 9.45 9.29 -17.70
CA TYR A 259 8.46 9.47 -16.65
C TYR A 259 9.05 9.09 -15.29
N PHE A 260 8.77 9.91 -14.27
CA PHE A 260 9.11 9.66 -12.87
C PHE A 260 7.84 9.52 -12.03
N ASN A 261 7.62 8.31 -11.51
CA ASN A 261 6.36 7.92 -10.88
C ASN A 261 6.54 7.17 -9.54
N HIS A 262 5.47 7.06 -8.75
CA HIS A 262 5.49 6.50 -7.40
C HIS A 262 5.15 5.00 -7.28
N SER A 263 4.55 4.37 -8.32
CA SER A 263 4.10 2.96 -8.23
C SER A 263 3.70 2.30 -9.55
N ALA A 264 3.69 3.01 -10.68
CA ALA A 264 3.04 2.58 -11.92
C ALA A 264 3.56 1.24 -12.44
N GLY A 265 4.85 0.96 -12.31
CA GLY A 265 5.42 -0.33 -12.72
C GLY A 265 4.87 -1.53 -11.95
N SER A 266 4.28 -1.33 -10.76
CA SER A 266 3.60 -2.40 -10.00
C SER A 266 2.14 -2.64 -10.41
N ILE A 267 1.61 -1.92 -11.40
CA ILE A 267 0.21 -2.04 -11.80
C ILE A 267 0.10 -2.88 -13.09
N PRO A 268 -0.72 -3.95 -13.10
CA PRO A 268 -0.93 -4.78 -14.27
C PRO A 268 -1.31 -3.98 -15.53
N GLY A 269 -0.65 -4.29 -16.64
CA GLY A 269 -0.82 -3.67 -17.94
C GLY A 269 0.15 -2.52 -18.21
N THR A 270 0.86 -2.03 -17.20
CA THR A 270 1.80 -0.91 -17.38
C THR A 270 3.05 -1.33 -18.16
N VAL A 271 3.60 -2.51 -17.89
CA VAL A 271 4.77 -3.01 -18.63
C VAL A 271 4.39 -3.30 -20.07
N LEU A 272 3.22 -3.90 -20.29
CA LEU A 272 2.66 -4.09 -21.63
C LEU A 272 2.53 -2.77 -22.38
N ALA A 273 1.93 -1.74 -21.76
CA ALA A 273 1.77 -0.43 -22.38
C ALA A 273 3.11 0.21 -22.78
N VAL A 274 4.10 0.17 -21.89
CA VAL A 274 5.46 0.68 -22.19
C VAL A 274 6.11 -0.13 -23.31
N SER A 275 6.00 -1.46 -23.28
CA SER A 275 6.58 -2.33 -24.31
C SER A 275 5.98 -2.07 -25.71
N GLN A 276 4.68 -1.77 -25.77
CA GLN A 276 3.97 -1.49 -27.01
C GLN A 276 4.25 -0.08 -27.55
N ALA A 277 4.40 0.90 -26.64
CA ALA A 277 4.75 2.27 -27.01
C ALA A 277 6.12 2.36 -27.71
N LYS A 278 7.07 1.47 -27.38
CA LYS A 278 8.46 1.44 -27.89
C LYS A 278 9.24 2.77 -27.75
N GLN A 279 8.63 3.75 -27.10
CA GLN A 279 9.09 5.12 -26.91
C GLN A 279 8.80 5.49 -25.45
N GLY A 280 9.72 6.24 -24.85
CA GLY A 280 9.66 6.65 -23.46
C GLY A 280 10.27 5.64 -22.51
N GLN A 281 10.59 6.13 -21.30
CA GLN A 281 11.14 5.34 -20.20
C GLN A 281 10.30 5.61 -18.96
N LEU A 282 9.77 4.57 -18.32
CA LEU A 282 9.07 4.73 -17.06
C LEU A 282 9.99 4.33 -15.91
N THR A 283 10.49 5.33 -15.20
CA THR A 283 11.19 5.17 -13.93
C THR A 283 10.22 5.37 -12.78
N TRP A 284 10.23 4.45 -11.82
CA TRP A 284 9.32 4.46 -10.69
C TRP A 284 10.00 4.00 -9.41
N VAL A 285 9.44 4.36 -8.25
CA VAL A 285 10.00 4.04 -6.94
C VAL A 285 9.04 3.21 -6.09
N ALA A 286 9.48 2.06 -5.61
CA ALA A 286 8.72 1.23 -4.69
C ALA A 286 9.65 0.39 -3.82
N GLU A 287 9.10 -0.43 -2.93
CA GLU A 287 9.88 -1.26 -2.03
C GLU A 287 10.57 -2.45 -2.67
N TRP A 288 10.11 -2.84 -3.86
CA TRP A 288 10.57 -4.02 -4.58
C TRP A 288 10.05 -4.01 -6.03
N HIS A 289 10.66 -4.83 -6.89
CA HIS A 289 10.07 -5.18 -8.18
C HIS A 289 10.35 -6.66 -8.56
N PRO A 290 9.51 -7.27 -9.42
CA PRO A 290 9.78 -8.59 -9.95
C PRO A 290 11.16 -8.69 -10.63
N GLY A 291 11.89 -9.76 -10.32
CA GLY A 291 13.23 -10.01 -10.87
C GLY A 291 14.36 -9.19 -10.24
N GLN A 292 14.10 -8.45 -9.16
CA GLN A 292 15.14 -7.78 -8.37
C GLN A 292 16.16 -8.80 -7.87
N ALA A 293 17.44 -8.44 -7.93
CA ALA A 293 18.51 -9.30 -7.42
C ALA A 293 18.48 -9.40 -5.90
N ASP A 294 18.95 -10.53 -5.37
CA ASP A 294 19.19 -10.76 -3.94
C ASP A 294 17.94 -10.62 -3.03
N THR A 295 16.75 -10.92 -3.57
CA THR A 295 15.48 -10.92 -2.83
C THR A 295 14.80 -12.29 -2.70
N PRO A 296 15.50 -13.36 -2.26
CA PRO A 296 14.96 -14.72 -2.29
C PRO A 296 13.71 -14.92 -1.43
N LYS A 297 13.56 -14.15 -0.33
CA LYS A 297 12.35 -14.19 0.51
C LYS A 297 11.12 -13.65 -0.24
N VAL A 298 11.28 -12.56 -0.99
CA VAL A 298 10.19 -11.99 -1.79
C VAL A 298 9.87 -12.90 -2.97
N ASP A 299 10.87 -13.49 -3.62
CA ASP A 299 10.65 -14.42 -4.73
C ASP A 299 9.89 -15.68 -4.28
N ALA A 300 10.24 -16.22 -3.12
CA ALA A 300 9.52 -17.35 -2.52
C ALA A 300 8.07 -16.99 -2.18
N LEU A 301 7.85 -15.80 -1.59
CA LEU A 301 6.51 -15.28 -1.31
C LEU A 301 5.71 -15.09 -2.61
N ALA A 302 6.31 -14.48 -3.64
CA ALA A 302 5.66 -14.23 -4.92
C ALA A 302 5.23 -15.54 -5.60
N LYS A 303 6.07 -16.57 -5.56
CA LYS A 303 5.74 -17.91 -6.06
C LYS A 303 4.59 -18.55 -5.28
N ALA A 304 4.63 -18.49 -3.95
CA ALA A 304 3.56 -19.03 -3.11
C ALA A 304 2.23 -18.29 -3.31
N TYR A 305 2.28 -16.96 -3.40
CA TYR A 305 1.16 -16.09 -3.71
C TYR A 305 0.53 -16.45 -5.06
N LYS A 306 1.34 -16.58 -6.11
CA LYS A 306 0.86 -16.95 -7.44
C LYS A 306 0.25 -18.35 -7.48
N ALA A 307 0.86 -19.31 -6.80
CA ALA A 307 0.31 -20.66 -6.69
C ALA A 307 -1.06 -20.69 -5.99
N LYS A 308 -1.27 -19.83 -5.00
CA LYS A 308 -2.52 -19.76 -4.22
C LYS A 308 -3.63 -18.96 -4.90
N THR A 309 -3.28 -17.86 -5.55
CA THR A 309 -4.24 -16.86 -6.05
C THR A 309 -4.39 -16.87 -7.58
N GLY A 310 -3.44 -17.46 -8.30
CA GLY A 310 -3.33 -17.33 -9.76
C GLY A 310 -2.91 -15.93 -10.24
N LYS A 311 -2.60 -15.00 -9.32
CA LYS A 311 -2.23 -13.61 -9.62
C LYS A 311 -0.74 -13.38 -9.35
N ASP A 312 -0.16 -12.41 -10.02
CA ASP A 312 1.21 -11.98 -9.74
C ASP A 312 1.28 -11.15 -8.46
N PHE A 313 2.36 -11.35 -7.70
CA PHE A 313 2.65 -10.61 -6.48
C PHE A 313 3.37 -9.31 -6.82
N LEU A 314 2.87 -8.18 -6.31
CA LEU A 314 3.24 -6.85 -6.82
C LEU A 314 3.61 -5.84 -5.75
N ALA A 315 3.12 -5.99 -4.51
CA ALA A 315 3.32 -4.99 -3.47
C ALA A 315 3.54 -5.63 -2.08
N PRO A 316 4.80 -5.90 -1.70
CA PRO A 316 5.14 -6.43 -0.37
C PRO A 316 4.47 -5.68 0.78
N ARG A 317 4.37 -4.34 0.72
CA ARG A 317 3.79 -3.53 1.80
C ARG A 317 2.34 -3.88 2.15
N ILE A 318 1.54 -4.31 1.17
CA ILE A 318 0.12 -4.63 1.39
C ILE A 318 0.04 -5.95 2.17
N GLU A 319 0.84 -6.92 1.76
CA GLU A 319 0.95 -8.22 2.41
C GLU A 319 1.52 -8.10 3.83
N MET A 320 2.49 -7.20 4.03
CA MET A 320 3.08 -6.93 5.34
C MET A 320 2.11 -6.25 6.31
N THR A 321 1.10 -5.52 5.82
CA THR A 321 0.19 -4.74 6.69
C THR A 321 -0.57 -5.64 7.68
N PRO A 322 -1.25 -6.73 7.27
CA PRO A 322 -1.82 -7.69 8.21
C PRO A 322 -0.79 -8.42 9.08
N ARG A 323 0.45 -8.61 8.59
CA ARG A 323 1.52 -9.26 9.38
C ARG A 323 2.01 -8.37 10.52
N PHE A 324 2.11 -7.06 10.31
CA PHE A 324 2.38 -6.09 11.37
C PHE A 324 1.28 -6.09 12.42
N LEU A 325 0.00 -6.09 12.00
CA LEU A 325 -1.12 -6.21 12.92
C LEU A 325 -1.02 -7.49 13.75
N ALA A 326 -0.78 -8.64 13.11
CA ALA A 326 -0.63 -9.92 13.81
C ALA A 326 0.54 -9.93 14.80
N ALA A 327 1.69 -9.40 14.39
CA ALA A 327 2.86 -9.29 15.27
C ALA A 327 2.62 -8.36 16.46
N ALA A 328 1.96 -7.22 16.25
CA ALA A 328 1.63 -6.29 17.33
C ALA A 328 0.59 -6.87 18.30
N ILE A 329 -0.44 -7.54 17.80
CA ILE A 329 -1.41 -8.28 18.60
C ILE A 329 -0.70 -9.31 19.48
N ASN A 330 0.20 -10.12 18.91
CA ASN A 330 0.96 -11.11 19.65
C ASN A 330 1.93 -10.47 20.66
N LYS A 331 2.61 -9.38 20.30
CA LYS A 331 3.50 -8.65 21.22
C LYS A 331 2.72 -8.03 22.39
N ALA A 332 1.54 -7.47 22.13
CA ALA A 332 0.66 -6.88 23.13
C ALA A 332 0.03 -7.92 24.07
N GLN A 333 0.02 -9.20 23.69
CA GLN A 333 -0.76 -10.25 24.35
C GLN A 333 -2.24 -9.83 24.51
N SER A 334 -2.78 -9.06 23.55
CA SER A 334 -4.11 -8.45 23.65
C SER A 334 -4.71 -8.07 22.30
N THR A 335 -6.04 -8.19 22.19
CA THR A 335 -6.83 -7.68 21.04
C THR A 335 -7.40 -6.28 21.32
N ASP A 336 -6.95 -5.62 22.38
CA ASP A 336 -7.32 -4.25 22.70
C ASP A 336 -6.63 -3.26 21.73
N PRO A 337 -7.37 -2.41 21.00
CA PRO A 337 -6.81 -1.49 20.01
C PRO A 337 -5.71 -0.58 20.54
N VAL A 338 -5.83 -0.08 21.78
CA VAL A 338 -4.82 0.80 22.39
C VAL A 338 -3.52 0.04 22.62
N LYS A 339 -3.60 -1.15 23.22
CA LYS A 339 -2.42 -2.01 23.45
C LYS A 339 -1.77 -2.44 22.14
N VAL A 340 -2.58 -2.76 21.12
CA VAL A 340 -2.08 -3.11 19.79
C VAL A 340 -1.38 -1.92 19.12
N ALA A 341 -1.95 -0.72 19.19
CA ALA A 341 -1.30 0.50 18.68
C ALA A 341 0.05 0.74 19.36
N ARG A 342 0.12 0.68 20.69
CA ARG A 342 1.39 0.80 21.44
C ARG A 342 2.39 -0.28 21.03
N ALA A 343 1.94 -1.49 20.75
CA ALA A 343 2.82 -2.58 20.34
C ALA A 343 3.33 -2.44 18.89
N LEU A 344 2.62 -1.71 18.03
CA LEU A 344 3.08 -1.33 16.68
C LEU A 344 4.20 -0.30 16.73
N GLU A 345 4.22 0.56 17.74
CA GLU A 345 5.29 1.56 17.90
C GLU A 345 6.66 0.91 18.08
N ASP A 346 7.63 1.38 17.27
CA ASP A 346 9.00 0.86 17.20
C ASP A 346 9.09 -0.65 16.99
N LEU A 347 7.99 -1.28 16.52
CA LEU A 347 7.99 -2.67 16.12
C LEU A 347 8.90 -2.83 14.92
N THR A 348 9.91 -3.69 15.09
CA THR A 348 10.77 -4.15 14.01
C THR A 348 10.33 -5.54 13.59
N LEU A 349 10.15 -5.75 12.29
CA LEU A 349 9.89 -7.06 11.72
C LEU A 349 10.97 -7.45 10.73
N GLU A 350 11.44 -8.69 10.86
CA GLU A 350 12.23 -9.38 9.84
C GLU A 350 11.32 -9.77 8.66
N SER A 351 11.10 -8.81 7.76
CA SER A 351 10.16 -8.97 6.65
C SER A 351 10.78 -9.64 5.43
N VAL A 352 9.97 -9.82 4.38
CA VAL A 352 10.42 -10.33 3.09
C VAL A 352 11.38 -9.38 2.38
N VAL A 353 11.30 -8.07 2.64
CA VAL A 353 12.22 -7.04 2.10
C VAL A 353 13.34 -6.68 3.08
N GLY A 354 13.61 -7.53 4.07
CA GLY A 354 14.58 -7.27 5.14
C GLY A 354 13.96 -6.63 6.39
N PRO A 355 14.78 -6.20 7.36
CA PRO A 355 14.29 -5.58 8.59
C PRO A 355 13.62 -4.24 8.29
N VAL A 356 12.39 -4.08 8.77
CA VAL A 356 11.59 -2.86 8.64
C VAL A 356 11.07 -2.45 10.00
N ARG A 357 11.07 -1.14 10.29
CA ARG A 357 10.67 -0.60 11.59
C ARG A 357 9.55 0.42 11.42
N MET A 358 8.48 0.27 12.21
CA MET A 358 7.45 1.29 12.35
C MET A 358 7.94 2.37 13.31
N ARG A 359 8.07 3.63 12.86
CA ARG A 359 8.49 4.71 13.77
C ARG A 359 7.42 4.99 14.81
N GLY A 360 7.76 4.99 16.10
CA GLY A 360 6.83 5.37 17.16
C GLY A 360 6.45 6.86 17.14
N GLU A 361 7.34 7.74 16.70
CA GLU A 361 7.11 9.20 16.77
C GLU A 361 5.97 9.69 15.86
N ASP A 362 5.79 9.08 14.68
CA ASP A 362 4.84 9.52 13.66
C ASP A 362 4.10 8.40 12.92
N HIS A 363 4.37 7.13 13.30
CA HIS A 363 3.77 5.95 12.69
C HIS A 363 4.01 5.80 11.18
N GLN A 364 5.16 6.27 10.69
CA GLN A 364 5.66 5.99 9.34
C GLN A 364 6.54 4.72 9.34
N LEU A 365 6.23 3.75 8.48
CA LEU A 365 7.10 2.59 8.27
C LEU A 365 8.37 3.00 7.52
N LEU A 366 9.53 2.57 8.02
CA LEU A 366 10.82 2.69 7.35
C LEU A 366 11.04 1.47 6.46
N LEU A 367 10.64 1.63 5.21
CA LEU A 367 10.67 0.62 4.16
C LEU A 367 11.81 0.94 3.17
N PRO A 368 12.64 -0.04 2.74
CA PRO A 368 13.58 0.20 1.66
C PRO A 368 12.83 0.69 0.41
N GLN A 369 13.46 1.51 -0.41
CA GLN A 369 12.92 1.91 -1.71
C GLN A 369 13.95 1.69 -2.80
N VAL A 370 13.48 1.18 -3.92
CA VAL A 370 14.24 0.89 -5.11
C VAL A 370 13.67 1.78 -6.22
N VAL A 371 14.55 2.53 -6.89
CA VAL A 371 14.23 3.26 -8.11
C VAL A 371 14.52 2.33 -9.28
N ASN A 372 13.51 2.10 -10.11
CA ASN A 372 13.54 1.09 -11.16
C ASN A 372 13.00 1.64 -12.47
N THR A 373 13.54 1.17 -13.59
CA THR A 373 13.07 1.54 -14.92
C THR A 373 12.54 0.33 -15.66
N ILE A 374 11.38 0.45 -16.30
CA ILE A 374 10.89 -0.56 -17.23
C ILE A 374 11.80 -0.56 -18.47
N ALA A 375 12.42 -1.71 -18.76
CA ALA A 375 13.41 -1.84 -19.80
C ALA A 375 13.36 -3.23 -20.49
N PRO A 376 13.85 -3.36 -21.74
CA PRO A 376 13.95 -4.64 -22.42
C PRO A 376 14.81 -5.64 -21.64
N VAL A 377 14.47 -6.92 -21.74
CA VAL A 377 15.30 -8.03 -21.22
C VAL A 377 16.61 -8.06 -21.98
N ASP A 378 17.72 -7.95 -21.25
CA ASP A 378 19.10 -7.97 -21.78
C ASP A 378 19.93 -9.12 -21.20
N GLY A 379 19.35 -9.93 -20.31
CA GLY A 379 20.02 -11.04 -19.62
C GLY A 379 21.05 -10.62 -18.58
N LYS A 380 21.26 -9.31 -18.37
CA LYS A 380 22.24 -8.74 -17.44
C LYS A 380 21.54 -7.91 -16.36
N ALA A 381 21.07 -6.73 -16.73
CA ALA A 381 20.42 -5.78 -15.84
C ALA A 381 18.92 -6.08 -15.71
N VAL A 382 18.31 -6.66 -16.75
CA VAL A 382 16.93 -7.16 -16.75
C VAL A 382 16.98 -8.63 -17.15
N LYS A 383 16.75 -9.51 -16.17
CA LYS A 383 16.88 -10.96 -16.34
C LYS A 383 15.57 -11.65 -16.71
N VAL A 384 14.44 -11.07 -16.32
CA VAL A 384 13.12 -11.71 -16.41
C VAL A 384 12.15 -10.74 -17.07
N GLY A 385 11.40 -11.22 -18.06
CA GLY A 385 10.29 -10.48 -18.67
C GLY A 385 9.05 -10.48 -17.78
N TRP A 386 8.18 -9.50 -17.96
CA TRP A 386 6.97 -9.28 -17.16
C TRP A 386 5.75 -9.12 -18.06
N GLU A 387 4.57 -9.50 -17.57
CA GLU A 387 3.29 -9.41 -18.32
C GLU A 387 3.29 -10.13 -19.68
N GLY A 388 4.11 -11.18 -19.82
CA GLY A 388 4.27 -11.89 -21.10
C GLY A 388 5.02 -11.10 -22.17
N THR A 389 5.71 -10.01 -21.78
CA THR A 389 6.51 -9.17 -22.67
C THR A 389 8.00 -9.49 -22.56
N ASN A 390 8.79 -9.03 -23.53
CA ASN A 390 10.26 -9.01 -23.44
C ASN A 390 10.79 -7.77 -22.68
N TYR A 391 9.97 -7.18 -21.81
CA TYR A 391 10.34 -6.07 -20.93
C TYR A 391 10.18 -6.52 -19.49
N GLY A 392 11.06 -6.01 -18.63
CA GLY A 392 11.00 -6.21 -17.19
C GLY A 392 11.45 -4.94 -16.48
N PHE A 393 12.02 -5.12 -15.31
CA PHE A 393 12.45 -4.01 -14.46
C PHE A 393 13.96 -4.06 -14.26
N ARG A 394 14.61 -2.93 -14.50
CA ARG A 394 16.01 -2.70 -14.13
C ARG A 394 16.04 -1.94 -12.82
N THR A 395 16.81 -2.42 -11.85
CA THR A 395 17.15 -1.65 -10.64
C THR A 395 18.15 -0.55 -11.00
N ASP A 396 17.80 0.72 -10.80
CA ASP A 396 18.69 1.86 -11.06
C ASP A 396 19.33 2.42 -9.79
N ALA A 397 18.63 2.35 -8.65
CA ALA A 397 19.15 2.70 -7.33
C ALA A 397 18.36 2.01 -6.23
N ALA A 398 18.97 1.79 -5.06
CA ALA A 398 18.31 1.30 -3.86
C ALA A 398 18.72 2.15 -2.66
N TYR A 399 17.77 2.36 -1.76
CA TYR A 399 17.94 3.13 -0.54
C TYR A 399 17.24 2.43 0.62
N THR A 400 17.83 2.47 1.80
CA THR A 400 17.17 2.06 3.04
C THR A 400 16.08 3.05 3.43
N GLY A 401 15.12 2.59 4.25
CA GLY A 401 14.09 3.48 4.81
C GLY A 401 14.69 4.62 5.65
N ASN A 402 15.81 4.38 6.34
CA ASN A 402 16.51 5.40 7.12
C ASN A 402 17.15 6.49 6.25
N GLU A 403 17.77 6.13 5.12
CA GLU A 403 18.34 7.13 4.20
C GLU A 403 17.28 8.06 3.63
N LEU A 404 16.06 7.55 3.44
CA LEU A 404 14.95 8.30 2.88
C LEU A 404 14.06 8.98 3.92
N ALA A 405 14.20 8.61 5.19
CA ALA A 405 13.45 9.18 6.30
C ALA A 405 13.49 10.71 6.23
N GLN A 406 12.30 11.31 6.37
CA GLN A 406 12.13 12.74 6.57
C GLN A 406 11.95 13.01 8.07
N GLY A 407 12.31 14.22 8.50
CA GLY A 407 11.84 14.74 9.78
C GLY A 407 10.32 14.82 9.80
N THR A 408 9.75 14.83 10.99
CA THR A 408 8.30 14.93 11.20
C THR A 408 7.99 16.13 12.07
N ASP A 409 6.87 16.80 11.78
CA ASP A 409 6.26 17.81 12.63
C ASP A 409 5.03 17.26 13.38
N CYS A 410 4.89 15.93 13.39
CA CYS A 410 3.83 15.22 14.10
C CYS A 410 3.80 15.57 15.58
N LYS A 411 2.61 15.98 16.04
CA LYS A 411 2.29 16.22 17.44
C LYS A 411 1.13 15.32 17.83
N MET A 412 1.46 14.05 18.05
CA MET A 412 0.48 12.99 18.22
C MET A 412 -0.19 13.05 19.60
N ALA A 413 -1.50 13.27 19.64
CA ALA A 413 -2.28 13.07 20.86
C ALA A 413 -2.33 11.58 21.21
N ARG A 414 -1.96 11.24 22.45
CA ARG A 414 -1.87 9.87 22.94
C ARG A 414 -3.02 9.57 23.93
N PRO A 415 -3.65 8.38 23.88
CA PRO A 415 -4.56 7.90 24.91
C PRO A 415 -3.86 7.61 26.23
#